data_AF-A0A7V0QS08-F1
#
_entry.id   AF-A0A7V0QS08-F1
#
_cell.length_a   1.000
_cell.length_b   1.000
_cell.length_c   1.000
_cell.angle_alpha   90.00
_cell.angle_beta   90.00
_cell.angle_gamma   90.00
#
_symmetry.space_group_name_H-M   'P 1'
#
loop_
_entity.id
_entity.type
_entity.pdbx_description
1 polymer ?
#
loop_
_entity_poly.entity_id
_entity_poly.type
_entity_poly.pdbx_seq_one_letter_code
_entity_poly.pdbx_strand_id
1 'polypeptide(L)'
;MIIPNAERMLYIGCALRKGMAVSKVSDLTKIDPWFIENIKEIIEIEKKIKDFTRKGVKNIPASVLREAKQCGFSDSQLARLLDTDEIFIRKMRKEKKIRPVYKLVDTCAAEFEAYTPYFYSTYEMEDEA
;
A
#
# COMPACT_ATOMS: atom_id res chain seq x y z
N MET A 1 -6.95 7.21 20.90
CA MET A 1 -7.61 7.60 19.63
C MET A 1 -8.30 8.96 19.73
N ILE A 2 -9.08 9.21 20.80
CA ILE A 2 -9.78 10.50 21.02
C ILE A 2 -8.79 11.64 21.21
N ILE A 3 -7.80 11.46 22.09
CA ILE A 3 -6.71 12.43 22.29
C ILE A 3 -5.66 12.22 21.19
N PRO A 4 -5.31 13.24 20.39
CA PRO A 4 -4.25 13.16 19.40
C PRO A 4 -2.88 12.88 20.03
N ASN A 5 -2.12 11.96 19.42
CA ASN A 5 -0.74 11.65 19.78
C ASN A 5 0.01 11.07 18.58
N ALA A 6 1.33 10.90 18.69
CA ALA A 6 2.18 10.41 17.60
C ALA A 6 1.80 9.01 17.10
N GLU A 7 1.24 8.16 17.97
CA GLU A 7 0.86 6.78 17.66
C GLU A 7 -0.59 6.66 17.17
N ARG A 8 -1.31 7.78 17.04
CA ARG A 8 -2.75 7.80 16.72
C ARG A 8 -3.09 7.00 15.47
N MET A 9 -2.25 7.09 14.44
CA MET A 9 -2.40 6.33 13.19
C MET A 9 -2.32 4.82 13.41
N LEU A 10 -1.42 4.37 14.29
CA LEU A 10 -1.28 2.95 14.64
C LEU A 10 -2.52 2.47 15.39
N TYR A 11 -3.05 3.26 16.32
CA TYR A 11 -4.27 2.93 17.05
C TYR A 11 -5.49 2.84 16.13
N ILE A 12 -5.63 3.74 15.15
CA ILE A 12 -6.69 3.67 14.13
C ILE A 12 -6.59 2.35 13.36
N GLY A 13 -5.39 2.00 12.88
CA GLY A 13 -5.18 0.74 12.18
C GLY A 13 -5.52 -0.48 13.04
N CYS A 14 -5.14 -0.47 14.33
CA CYS A 14 -5.53 -1.52 15.28
C CYS A 14 -7.04 -1.62 15.49
N ALA A 15 -7.75 -0.49 15.58
CA ALA A 15 -9.20 -0.47 15.74
C ALA A 15 -9.92 -1.07 14.52
N LEU A 16 -9.48 -0.70 13.31
CA LEU A 16 -10.00 -1.24 12.05
C LEU A 16 -9.72 -2.75 11.93
N ARG A 17 -8.51 -3.22 12.29
CA ARG A 17 -8.20 -4.67 12.34
C ARG A 17 -9.11 -5.44 13.30
N LYS A 18 -9.54 -4.82 14.39
CA LYS A 18 -10.50 -5.37 15.36
C LYS A 18 -11.96 -5.27 14.93
N GLY A 19 -12.24 -4.79 13.71
CA GLY A 19 -13.59 -4.70 13.15
C GLY A 19 -14.39 -3.47 13.61
N MET A 20 -13.74 -2.43 14.14
CA MET A 20 -14.43 -1.17 14.44
C MET A 20 -14.92 -0.52 13.15
N ALA A 21 -16.18 -0.07 13.14
CA ALA A 21 -16.77 0.63 12.00
C ALA A 21 -16.06 1.95 11.69
N VAL A 22 -15.93 2.28 10.41
CA VAL A 22 -15.31 3.51 9.90
C VAL A 22 -16.00 4.75 10.47
N SER A 23 -17.33 4.77 10.51
CA SER A 23 -18.11 5.85 11.12
C SER A 23 -17.72 6.10 12.57
N LYS A 24 -17.61 5.03 13.37
CA LYS A 24 -17.21 5.12 14.78
C LYS A 24 -15.78 5.64 14.95
N VAL A 25 -14.83 5.22 14.10
CA VAL A 25 -13.47 5.76 14.12
C VAL A 25 -13.47 7.24 13.74
N SER A 26 -14.26 7.63 12.74
CA SER A 26 -14.41 9.03 12.33
C SER A 26 -15.01 9.88 13.46
N ASP A 27 -16.07 9.40 14.11
CA ASP A 27 -16.71 10.11 15.22
C ASP A 27 -15.75 10.37 16.38
N LEU A 28 -14.89 9.40 16.71
CA LEU A 28 -13.90 9.49 17.78
C LEU A 28 -12.68 10.33 17.42
N THR A 29 -12.29 10.35 16.14
CA THR A 29 -11.03 10.99 15.71
C THR A 29 -11.22 12.34 15.03
N LYS A 30 -12.43 12.62 14.53
CA LYS A 30 -12.78 13.73 13.64
C LYS A 30 -12.00 13.74 12.31
N ILE A 31 -11.38 12.61 11.95
CA ILE A 31 -10.78 12.40 10.64
C ILE A 31 -11.92 12.05 9.68
N ASP A 32 -11.91 12.65 8.49
CA ASP A 32 -12.92 12.39 7.48
C ASP A 32 -13.03 10.87 7.17
N PRO A 33 -14.25 10.31 7.08
CA PRO A 33 -14.45 8.89 6.77
C PRO A 33 -13.71 8.43 5.52
N TRP A 34 -13.53 9.30 4.51
CA TRP A 34 -12.81 8.99 3.29
C TRP A 34 -11.38 8.52 3.56
N PHE A 35 -10.62 9.20 4.43
CA PHE A 35 -9.26 8.77 4.78
C PHE A 35 -9.26 7.45 5.56
N ILE A 36 -10.25 7.25 6.43
CA ILE A 36 -10.34 6.03 7.24
C ILE A 36 -10.69 4.82 6.37
N GLU A 37 -11.52 5.00 5.34
CA GLU A 37 -11.81 3.95 4.35
C GLU A 37 -10.54 3.55 3.60
N ASN A 38 -9.71 4.50 3.16
CA ASN A 38 -8.41 4.21 2.54
C ASN A 38 -7.49 3.39 3.48
N ILE A 39 -7.45 3.70 4.78
CA ILE A 39 -6.68 2.91 5.76
C ILE A 39 -7.27 1.49 5.88
N LYS A 40 -8.60 1.38 5.85
CA LYS A 40 -9.29 0.09 5.91
C LYS A 40 -8.99 -0.75 4.67
N GLU A 41 -8.95 -0.16 3.48
CA GLU A 41 -8.55 -0.86 2.24
C GLU A 41 -7.14 -1.45 2.35
N ILE A 42 -6.18 -0.71 2.89
CA ILE A 42 -4.82 -1.21 3.16
C ILE A 42 -4.87 -2.43 4.09
N ILE A 43 -5.71 -2.39 5.13
CA ILE A 43 -5.88 -3.50 6.08
C ILE A 43 -6.56 -4.72 5.42
N GLU A 44 -7.50 -4.53 4.52
CA GLU A 44 -8.11 -5.63 3.78
C GLU A 44 -7.10 -6.29 2.83
N ILE A 45 -6.22 -5.52 2.18
CA ILE A 45 -5.10 -6.07 1.39
C ILE A 45 -4.13 -6.83 2.29
N GLU A 46 -3.83 -6.31 3.49
CA GLU A 46 -3.01 -7.02 4.49
C GLU A 46 -3.58 -8.42 4.77
N LYS A 47 -4.91 -8.53 4.97
CA LYS A 47 -5.60 -9.80 5.18
C LYS A 47 -5.54 -10.71 3.95
N LYS A 48 -5.85 -10.17 2.76
CA LYS A 48 -5.75 -10.91 1.49
C LYS A 48 -4.36 -11.53 1.29
N ILE A 49 -3.29 -10.77 1.60
CA ILE A 49 -1.91 -11.25 1.51
C ILE A 49 -1.62 -12.34 2.55
N LYS A 50 -2.02 -12.15 3.81
CA LYS A 50 -1.83 -13.15 4.89
C LYS A 50 -2.48 -14.50 4.59
N ASP A 51 -3.59 -14.54 3.84
CA ASP A 51 -4.23 -15.80 3.45
C ASP A 51 -3.31 -16.69 2.60
N PHE A 52 -2.33 -16.11 1.90
CA PHE A 52 -1.37 -16.86 1.10
C PHE A 52 -0.24 -17.50 1.91
N THR A 53 -0.07 -17.15 3.18
CA THR A 53 0.85 -17.87 4.08
C THR A 53 0.48 -19.35 4.16
N ARG A 54 -0.82 -19.67 4.17
CA ARG A 54 -1.32 -21.07 4.17
C ARG A 54 -1.38 -21.70 2.77
N LYS A 55 -1.69 -20.90 1.75
CA LYS A 55 -1.83 -21.36 0.36
C LYS A 55 -0.50 -21.50 -0.38
N GLY A 56 0.60 -21.04 0.23
CA GLY A 56 1.94 -21.02 -0.34
C GLY A 56 2.25 -19.67 -0.99
N VAL A 57 3.35 -19.05 -0.58
CA VAL A 57 3.76 -17.70 -1.02
C VAL A 57 3.95 -17.59 -2.54
N LYS A 58 4.42 -18.65 -3.20
CA LYS A 58 4.63 -18.68 -4.66
C LYS A 58 3.31 -18.59 -5.46
N ASN A 59 2.19 -18.99 -4.84
CA ASN A 59 0.89 -19.03 -5.47
C ASN A 59 0.17 -17.67 -5.47
N ILE A 60 0.78 -16.63 -4.91
CA ILE A 60 0.24 -15.27 -4.96
C ILE A 60 0.12 -14.82 -6.42
N PRO A 61 -1.10 -14.48 -6.91
CA PRO A 61 -1.29 -13.95 -8.25
C PRO A 61 -0.52 -12.64 -8.45
N ALA A 62 -0.04 -12.40 -9.67
CA ALA A 62 0.67 -11.16 -9.99
C ALA A 62 -0.21 -9.91 -9.79
N SER A 63 -1.52 -10.03 -10.01
CA SER A 63 -2.50 -8.96 -9.75
C SER A 63 -2.55 -8.57 -8.28
N VAL A 64 -2.66 -9.53 -7.37
CA VAL A 64 -2.71 -9.29 -5.91
C VAL A 64 -1.40 -8.68 -5.42
N LEU A 65 -0.26 -9.18 -5.90
CA LEU A 65 1.03 -8.61 -5.54
C LEU A 65 1.18 -7.18 -6.06
N ARG A 66 0.67 -6.88 -7.27
CA ARG A 66 0.67 -5.52 -7.83
C ARG A 66 -0.23 -4.58 -7.04
N GLU A 67 -1.46 -5.00 -6.71
CA GLU A 67 -2.41 -4.26 -5.85
C GLU A 67 -1.73 -3.89 -4.51
N ALA A 68 -1.05 -4.83 -3.86
CA ALA A 68 -0.33 -4.54 -2.63
C ALA A 68 0.80 -3.52 -2.82
N LYS A 69 1.55 -3.57 -3.92
CA LYS A 69 2.59 -2.57 -4.21
C LYS A 69 1.99 -1.19 -4.53
N GLN A 70 0.85 -1.13 -5.20
CA GLN A 70 0.11 0.11 -5.47
C GLN A 70 -0.42 0.76 -4.18
N CYS A 71 -0.82 -0.05 -3.20
CA CYS A 71 -1.19 0.43 -1.86
C CYS A 71 0.02 0.73 -0.95
N GLY A 72 1.24 0.73 -1.50
CA GLY A 72 2.44 1.18 -0.80
C GLY A 72 3.13 0.14 0.09
N PHE A 73 2.74 -1.14 0.05
CA PHE A 73 3.41 -2.17 0.85
C PHE A 73 4.88 -2.33 0.43
N SER A 74 5.81 -2.25 1.39
CA SER A 74 7.22 -2.55 1.16
C SER A 74 7.46 -4.05 0.98
N ASP A 75 8.57 -4.42 0.33
CA ASP A 75 8.95 -5.83 0.21
C ASP A 75 9.20 -6.44 1.62
N SER A 76 9.71 -5.64 2.57
CA SER A 76 9.90 -6.03 3.98
C SER A 76 8.60 -6.24 4.77
N GLN A 77 7.57 -5.41 4.53
CA GLN A 77 6.24 -5.60 5.12
C GLN A 77 5.60 -6.88 4.61
N LEU A 78 5.63 -7.10 3.29
CA LEU A 78 5.11 -8.33 2.67
C LEU A 78 5.83 -9.57 3.20
N ALA A 79 7.15 -9.51 3.33
CA ALA A 79 7.97 -10.57 3.91
C ALA A 79 7.52 -10.93 5.33
N ARG A 80 7.30 -9.92 6.18
CA ARG A 80 6.78 -10.12 7.54
C ARG A 80 5.36 -10.69 7.58
N LEU A 81 4.49 -10.31 6.64
CA LEU A 81 3.11 -10.81 6.56
C LEU A 81 3.06 -12.28 6.13
N LEU A 82 3.99 -12.68 5.27
CA LEU A 82 4.06 -14.00 4.62
C LEU A 82 5.04 -14.96 5.31
N ASP A 83 5.67 -14.53 6.39
CA ASP A 83 6.68 -15.29 7.14
C ASP A 83 7.81 -15.81 6.24
N THR A 84 8.43 -14.90 5.49
CA THR A 84 9.48 -15.19 4.49
C THR A 84 10.51 -14.06 4.47
N ASP A 85 11.59 -14.24 3.70
CA ASP A 85 12.62 -13.21 3.50
C ASP A 85 12.23 -12.10 2.51
N GLU A 86 12.69 -10.88 2.76
CA GLU A 86 12.52 -9.74 1.86
C GLU A 86 13.14 -9.99 0.48
N ILE A 87 14.32 -10.63 0.43
CA ILE A 87 15.03 -10.95 -0.81
C ILE A 87 14.17 -11.90 -1.67
N PHE A 88 13.48 -12.84 -1.04
CA PHE A 88 12.58 -13.77 -1.72
C PHE A 88 11.40 -13.03 -2.35
N ILE A 89 10.74 -12.13 -1.61
CA ILE A 89 9.64 -11.30 -2.15
C ILE A 89 10.12 -10.44 -3.30
N ARG A 90 11.29 -9.79 -3.17
CA ARG A 90 11.89 -8.97 -4.23
C ARG A 90 12.16 -9.78 -5.50
N LYS A 91 12.69 -11.01 -5.37
CA LYS A 91 12.95 -11.90 -6.50
C LYS A 91 11.64 -12.31 -7.19
N MET A 92 10.65 -12.78 -6.42
CA MET A 92 9.32 -13.15 -6.91
C MET A 92 8.65 -11.98 -7.65
N ARG A 93 8.72 -10.77 -7.08
CA ARG A 93 8.15 -9.56 -7.67
C ARG A 93 8.79 -9.24 -9.03
N LYS A 94 10.12 -9.36 -9.13
CA LYS A 94 10.86 -9.17 -10.40
C LYS A 94 10.54 -10.24 -11.44
N GLU A 95 10.42 -11.51 -11.04
CA GLU A 95 10.03 -12.62 -11.92
C GLU A 95 8.63 -12.40 -12.51
N LYS A 96 7.70 -11.86 -11.71
CA LYS A 96 6.35 -11.48 -12.15
C LYS A 96 6.28 -10.14 -12.92
N LYS A 97 7.44 -9.55 -13.26
CA LYS A 97 7.56 -8.26 -13.97
C LYS A 97 6.85 -7.09 -13.26
N ILE A 98 6.82 -7.10 -11.93
CA ILE A 98 6.25 -5.99 -11.13
C ILE A 98 7.41 -5.08 -10.70
N ARG A 99 7.56 -3.95 -11.37
CA ARG A 99 8.60 -2.96 -11.08
C ARG A 99 7.93 -1.60 -10.87
N PRO A 100 8.50 -0.73 -10.02
CA PRO A 100 8.06 0.66 -10.02
C PRO A 100 8.43 1.29 -11.36
N VAL A 101 7.61 2.25 -11.78
CA VAL A 101 7.86 3.21 -12.85
C VAL A 101 8.14 4.57 -12.21
N TYR A 102 8.76 5.48 -12.96
CA TYR A 102 9.04 6.83 -12.51
C TYR A 102 8.18 7.81 -13.29
N LYS A 103 7.50 8.69 -12.56
CA LYS A 103 6.59 9.71 -13.11
C LYS A 103 7.18 11.09 -12.93
N LEU A 104 7.03 11.94 -13.93
CA LEU A 104 7.52 13.31 -13.91
C LEU A 104 6.52 14.23 -13.20
N VAL A 105 7.03 15.18 -12.43
CA VAL A 105 6.21 16.27 -11.89
C VAL A 105 6.29 17.44 -12.86
N ASP A 106 5.19 17.70 -13.56
CA ASP A 106 5.12 18.66 -14.65
C ASP A 106 4.26 19.91 -14.35
N THR A 107 3.70 20.01 -13.14
CA THR A 107 2.79 21.08 -12.68
C THR A 107 1.48 21.25 -13.46
N CYS A 108 1.31 20.55 -14.59
CA CYS A 108 0.22 20.73 -15.54
C CYS A 108 -0.46 19.40 -15.93
N ALA A 109 -0.18 18.31 -15.22
CA ALA A 109 -0.75 16.98 -15.46
C ALA A 109 -0.55 16.52 -16.92
N ALA A 110 0.67 16.67 -17.40
CA ALA A 110 1.18 16.34 -18.73
C ALA A 110 0.64 17.19 -19.90
N GLU A 111 0.05 18.36 -19.63
CA GLU A 111 -0.38 19.30 -20.70
C GLU A 111 0.81 19.88 -21.49
N PHE A 112 1.95 20.12 -20.83
CA PHE A 112 3.16 20.69 -21.41
C PHE A 112 4.41 19.91 -20.96
N GLU A 113 5.42 19.82 -21.84
CA GLU A 113 6.70 19.21 -21.49
C GLU A 113 7.41 20.01 -20.40
N ALA A 114 7.69 19.37 -19.26
CA ALA A 114 8.45 19.97 -18.19
C ALA A 114 9.95 19.75 -18.40
N TYR A 115 10.70 20.85 -18.43
CA TYR A 115 12.15 20.85 -18.67
C TYR A 115 12.99 20.46 -17.43
N THR A 116 12.38 20.38 -16.24
CA THR A 116 13.09 20.06 -14.99
C THR A 116 12.76 18.63 -14.55
N PRO A 117 13.74 17.71 -14.50
CA PRO A 117 13.50 16.31 -14.16
C PRO A 117 13.28 16.12 -12.64
N TYR A 118 12.04 16.27 -12.18
CA TYR A 118 11.62 15.92 -10.82
C TYR A 118 10.74 14.67 -10.84
N PHE A 119 11.28 13.53 -10.43
CA PHE A 119 10.61 12.23 -10.53
C PHE A 119 10.19 11.66 -9.18
N TYR A 120 9.10 10.89 -9.18
CA TYR A 120 8.71 10.02 -8.07
C TYR A 120 8.39 8.62 -8.58
N SER A 121 8.69 7.60 -7.77
CA SER A 121 8.39 6.21 -8.12
C SER A 121 6.95 5.86 -7.77
N THR A 122 6.26 5.17 -8.67
CA THR A 122 4.92 4.62 -8.43
C THR A 122 4.80 3.22 -9.05
N TYR A 123 3.74 2.47 -8.72
CA TYR A 123 3.45 1.16 -9.32
C TYR A 123 2.32 1.25 -10.35
N GLU A 124 2.44 2.21 -11.26
CA GLU A 124 1.57 2.39 -12.42
C GLU A 124 2.12 1.72 -13.69
N MET A 125 1.48 1.93 -14.83
CA MET A 125 1.78 1.21 -16.07
C MET A 125 2.88 1.85 -16.91
N GLU A 126 2.97 3.18 -16.96
CA GLU A 126 3.87 3.91 -17.86
C GLU A 126 5.05 4.53 -17.11
N ASP A 127 6.23 4.44 -17.72
CA ASP A 127 7.48 5.02 -17.24
C ASP A 127 7.78 6.29 -18.04
N GLU A 128 8.03 7.39 -17.36
CA GLU A 128 8.28 8.72 -17.95
C GLU A 128 9.73 9.19 -17.72
N ALA A 129 10.57 8.29 -17.20
CA ALA A 129 12.02 8.51 -17.04
C ALA A 129 12.83 8.20 -18.30
#